data_AF-A0A0F9R4Q1-F1
#
_entry.id   AF-A0A0F9R4Q1-F1
#
_cell.length_a   1.000
_cell.length_b   1.000
_cell.length_c   1.000
_cell.angle_alpha   90.00
_cell.angle_beta   90.00
_cell.angle_gamma   90.00
#
_symmetry.space_group_name_H-M   'P 1'
#
loop_
_entity.id
_entity.type
_entity.pdbx_description
1 polymer ?
#
loop_
_entity_poly.entity_id
_entity_poly.type
_entity_poly.pdbx_seq_one_letter_code
_entity_poly.pdbx_strand_id
1 'polypeptide(L)' 'MSYLRMSRRVPADQVNSVRKTLHETQTEFALRFGRSRYSIIRWENDGLKIKDNSDRARAWREALIDARNTT' A
#
# COMPACT_ATOMS: atom_id res chain seq x y z
N MET A 1 12.76 12.12 -15.28
CA MET A 1 12.24 11.36 -14.13
C MET A 1 11.27 10.31 -14.65
N SER A 2 11.76 9.10 -14.91
CA SER A 2 10.94 8.03 -15.48
C SER A 2 10.02 7.48 -14.39
N TYR A 3 8.72 7.69 -14.54
CA TYR A 3 7.71 7.00 -13.73
C TYR A 3 7.86 5.51 -14.01
N LEU A 4 8.56 4.80 -13.11
CA LEU A 4 8.56 3.35 -13.04
C LEU A 4 7.13 2.90 -13.31
N ARG A 5 6.97 2.10 -14.36
CA ARG A 5 5.73 1.49 -14.81
C ARG A 5 5.23 0.63 -13.64
N MET A 6 4.57 1.26 -12.66
CA MET A 6 4.05 0.60 -11.47
C MET A 6 3.06 -0.43 -12.02
N SER A 7 3.48 -1.68 -12.00
CA SER A 7 2.68 -2.82 -12.37
C SER A 7 1.27 -2.62 -11.79
N ARG A 8 0.22 -2.87 -12.59
CA ARG A 8 -1.21 -2.71 -12.22
C ARG A 8 -1.62 -3.46 -10.92
N ARG A 9 -0.69 -4.20 -10.32
CA ARG A 9 -0.82 -4.96 -9.09
C ARG A 9 0.48 -4.84 -8.28
N VAL A 10 0.35 -4.44 -7.02
CA VAL A 10 1.36 -4.56 -5.98
C VAL A 10 1.27 -5.98 -5.41
N PRO A 11 2.38 -6.73 -5.30
CA PRO A 11 2.40 -8.05 -4.68
C PRO A 11 1.93 -8.01 -3.22
N ALA A 12 1.24 -9.07 -2.79
CA ALA A 12 0.80 -9.26 -1.41
C ALA A 12 1.93 -9.08 -0.38
N ASP A 13 3.10 -9.66 -0.67
CA ASP A 13 4.28 -9.56 0.19
C ASP A 13 4.75 -8.11 0.36
N GLN A 14 4.72 -7.33 -0.73
CA GLN A 14 5.09 -5.92 -0.68
C GLN A 14 4.09 -5.11 0.16
N VAL A 15 2.79 -5.44 0.10
CA VAL A 15 1.77 -4.81 0.95
C VAL A 15 2.07 -5.07 2.43
N ASN A 16 2.34 -6.33 2.78
CA ASN A 16 2.67 -6.74 4.14
C ASN A 16 3.97 -6.09 4.64
N SER A 17 5.02 -6.08 3.82
CA SER A 17 6.30 -5.46 4.15
C SER A 17 6.17 -3.97 4.46
N VAL A 18 5.47 -3.21 3.60
CA VAL A 18 5.27 -1.77 3.82
C VAL A 18 4.56 -1.51 5.14
N ARG A 19 3.47 -2.23 5.43
CA ARG A 19 2.76 -2.06 6.70
C ARG A 19 3.65 -2.39 7.90
N LYS A 20 4.45 -3.46 7.82
CA LYS A 20 5.38 -3.86 8.88
C LYS A 20 6.50 -2.85 9.09
N THR A 21 7.06 -2.27 8.02
CA THR A 21 8.08 -1.21 8.11
C THR A 21 7.54 0.05 8.77
N LEU A 22 6.27 0.37 8.53
CA LEU A 22 5.59 1.49 9.20
C LEU A 22 5.17 1.17 10.65
N HIS A 23 5.38 -0.08 11.11
CA HIS A 23 4.95 -0.56 12.41
C HIS A 23 3.43 -0.42 12.67
N GLU A 24 2.62 -0.42 11.61
CA GLU A 24 1.18 -0.20 11.71
C GLU A 24 0.39 -1.50 11.84
N THR A 25 -0.69 -1.43 12.62
CA THR A 25 -1.72 -2.47 12.61
C THR A 25 -2.49 -2.45 11.29
N GLN A 26 -3.16 -3.57 10.95
CA GLN A 26 -4.02 -3.61 9.76
C GLN A 26 -5.14 -2.57 9.81
N THR A 27 -5.57 -2.16 11.00
CA THR A 27 -6.61 -1.14 11.20
C THR A 27 -6.08 0.26 10.90
N GLU A 28 -4.92 0.63 11.45
CA GLU A 28 -4.27 1.93 11.20
C GLU A 28 -3.92 2.10 9.73
N PHE A 29 -3.35 1.05 9.13
CA PHE A 29 -3.07 1.02 7.71
C PHE A 29 -4.37 1.21 6.91
N ALA A 30 -5.47 0.55 7.28
CA ALA A 30 -6.76 0.71 6.61
C ALA A 30 -7.30 2.14 6.67
N LEU A 31 -7.12 2.83 7.80
CA LEU A 31 -7.55 4.23 7.98
C LEU A 31 -6.84 5.16 6.98
N ARG A 32 -5.54 4.96 6.73
CA ARG A 32 -4.79 5.75 5.72
C ARG A 32 -5.40 5.65 4.33
N PHE A 33 -5.88 4.47 3.96
CA PHE A 33 -6.49 4.24 2.65
C PHE A 33 -8.00 4.54 2.62
N GLY A 34 -8.60 4.94 3.75
CA GLY A 34 -10.05 5.10 3.89
C GLY A 34 -10.80 3.80 3.62
N ARG A 35 -10.27 2.67 4.11
CA ARG A 35 -10.81 1.32 3.87
C ARG A 35 -11.05 0.58 5.17
N SER A 36 -11.75 -0.54 5.05
CA SER A 36 -11.93 -1.49 6.14
C SER A 36 -10.67 -2.34 6.33
N ARG A 37 -10.43 -2.77 7.58
CA ARG A 37 -9.39 -3.76 7.91
C ARG A 37 -9.44 -4.99 7.00
N TYR A 38 -10.64 -5.47 6.67
CA TYR A 38 -10.83 -6.60 5.76
C TYR A 38 -10.26 -6.36 4.35
N SER A 39 -10.30 -5.11 3.86
CA SER A 39 -9.68 -4.77 2.58
C SER A 39 -8.16 -4.91 2.61
N ILE A 40 -7.52 -4.52 3.72
CA ILE A 40 -6.08 -4.68 3.91
C ILE A 40 -5.71 -6.15 4.00
N ILE A 41 -6.45 -6.94 4.77
CA ILE A 41 -6.26 -8.41 4.81
C ILE A 41 -6.34 -9.00 3.41
N ARG A 42 -7.33 -8.61 2.60
CA ARG A 42 -7.42 -9.06 1.21
C ARG A 42 -6.20 -8.64 0.39
N TRP A 43 -5.72 -7.42 0.54
CA TRP A 43 -4.55 -6.95 -0.20
C TRP A 43 -3.26 -7.66 0.21
N GLU A 44 -3.12 -8.03 1.48
CA GLU A 44 -1.99 -8.82 1.98
C GLU A 44 -2.03 -10.28 1.53
N ASN A 45 -3.16 -10.78 1.04
CA ASN A 45 -3.29 -12.14 0.48
C ASN A 45 -3.26 -12.14 -1.05
N ASP A 46 -4.03 -11.25 -1.68
CA ASP A 46 -4.25 -11.22 -3.13
C ASP A 46 -3.41 -10.15 -3.85
N GLY A 47 -2.72 -9.28 -3.12
CA GLY A 47 -2.08 -8.09 -3.67
C GLY A 47 -3.06 -6.95 -3.97
N LEU A 48 -2.52 -5.73 -4.00
CA LEU A 48 -3.30 -4.52 -4.24
C LEU A 48 -3.33 -4.19 -5.74
N LYS A 49 -4.52 -4.18 -6.35
CA LYS A 49 -4.70 -3.67 -7.72
C LYS A 49 -4.84 -2.15 -7.70
N ILE A 50 -3.86 -1.45 -8.25
CA ILE A 50 -3.85 0.00 -8.38
C ILE A 50 -4.27 0.36 -9.80
N LYS A 51 -5.30 1.19 -9.92
CA LYS A 51 -5.65 1.84 -11.19
C LYS A 51 -4.89 3.16 -11.28
N ASP A 52 -4.32 3.46 -12.44
CA ASP A 52 -3.65 4.74 -12.68
C ASP A 52 -4.61 5.90 -12.41
N ASN A 53 -4.10 6.94 -11.75
CA ASN A 53 -4.85 8.13 -11.28
C ASN A 53 -5.94 7.92 -10.21
N SER A 54 -6.03 6.76 -9.58
CA SER A 54 -6.92 6.60 -8.42
C SER A 54 -6.31 7.17 -7.12
N ASP A 55 -7.14 7.61 -6.18
CA ASP A 55 -6.69 8.00 -4.83
C ASP A 55 -5.89 6.88 -4.15
N ARG A 56 -6.17 5.62 -4.50
CA ARG A 56 -5.40 4.45 -4.05
C ARG A 56 -3.95 4.49 -4.50
N ALA A 57 -3.69 4.96 -5.72
CA ALA A 57 -2.34 5.10 -6.25
C ALA A 57 -1.58 6.20 -5.51
N ARG A 58 -2.25 7.29 -5.13
CA ARG A 58 -1.65 8.38 -4.35
C ARG A 58 -1.30 7.90 -2.94
N ALA A 59 -2.29 7.37 -2.20
CA ALA A 59 -2.08 6.87 -0.84
C ALA A 59 -1.01 5.77 -0.80
N TRP A 60 -0.95 4.90 -1.81
CA TRP A 60 0.08 3.86 -1.88
C TRP A 60 1.49 4.43 -2.11
N ARG A 61 1.62 5.49 -2.93
CA ARG A 61 2.90 6.18 -3.12
C ARG A 61 3.37 6.86 -1.84
N GLU A 62 2.46 7.49 -1.11
CA GLU A 62 2.76 8.12 0.18
C GLU A 62 3.24 7.07 1.20
N ALA A 63 2.52 5.95 1.33
CA ALA A 63 2.94 4.86 2.22
C ALA A 63 4.33 4.29 1.88
N LEU A 64 4.69 4.21 0.59
CA LEU A 64 6.02 3.79 0.16
C LEU A 64 7.12 4.81 0.52
N ILE A 65 6.82 6.11 0.42
CA ILE A 65 7.75 7.18 0.80
C ILE A 65 7.97 7.17 2.30
N ASP A 66 6.91 7.06 3.09
CA ASP A 66 6.99 6.98 4.56
C ASP A 66 7.80 5.75 5.01
N ALA A 67 7.52 4.58 4.42
CA ALA A 67 8.26 3.37 4.75
C ALA A 67 9.75 3.51 4.43
N ARG A 68 10.10 4.17 3.32
CA ARG A 68 11.49 4.48 2.97
C ARG A 68 12.16 5.43 3.97
N ASN A 69 11.43 6.40 4.52
CA ASN A 69 11.96 7.38 5.47
C ASN A 69 12.06 6.85 6.91
N THR A 70 11.45 5.71 7.19
CA THR A 70 11.48 5.04 8.51
C THR A 70 12.66 4.07 8.64
N THR A 71 13.39 3.82 7.53
CA THR A 71 14.59 2.95 7.48
C THR A 71 15.86 3.79 7.50
#